data_AF-A0A6A6J5S0-F1
#
_entry.id   AF-A0A6A6J5S0-F1
#
_cell.length_a   1.000
_cell.length_b   1.000
_cell.length_c   1.000
_cell.angle_alpha   90.00
_cell.angle_beta   90.00
_cell.angle_gamma   90.00
#
_symmetry.space_group_name_H-M   'P 1'
#
loop_
_entity.id
_entity.type
_entity.pdbx_description
1 polymer ?
#
loop_
_entity_poly.entity_id
_entity_poly.type
_entity_poly.pdbx_seq_one_letter_code
_entity_poly.pdbx_strand_id
1 'polypeptide(L)'
;MAPSIHLLFHLLLVPTLSIAPISLAHAQSTAAAASAECPSSTIEPLHARPSVASGWSARVVASGLTRPRRMVFDGEGGLLVVEWGVGIARVRVGGGGCVGMGEEGVERVVGDGR
;
A
#
# COMPACT_ATOMS: atom_id res chain seq x y z
N MET A 1 -2.15 -86.81 5.76
CA MET A 1 -3.26 -87.37 4.96
C MET A 1 -4.38 -86.33 4.94
N ALA A 2 -4.64 -85.69 3.79
CA ALA A 2 -5.74 -84.73 3.57
C ALA A 2 -7.11 -85.48 3.57
N PRO A 3 -8.32 -84.86 3.54
CA PRO A 3 -8.73 -83.55 2.95
C PRO A 3 -9.67 -82.74 3.91
N SER A 4 -10.21 -81.55 3.63
CA SER A 4 -11.23 -81.27 2.61
C SER A 4 -11.69 -79.81 2.67
N ILE A 5 -12.13 -79.34 1.50
CA ILE A 5 -12.51 -77.99 1.07
C ILE A 5 -14.00 -77.76 1.39
N HIS A 6 -14.42 -76.53 1.75
CA HIS A 6 -15.71 -75.89 1.39
C HIS A 6 -15.77 -74.50 2.07
N LEU A 7 -15.57 -73.39 1.36
CA LEU A 7 -16.58 -72.64 0.58
C LEU A 7 -17.66 -71.97 1.47
N LEU A 8 -17.50 -70.67 1.76
CA LEU A 8 -18.59 -69.70 2.00
C LEU A 8 -17.98 -68.27 2.09
N PHE A 9 -17.82 -67.55 0.98
CA PHE A 9 -18.75 -66.50 0.52
C PHE A 9 -19.34 -65.62 1.64
N HIS A 10 -18.50 -64.81 2.30
CA HIS A 10 -18.97 -63.64 3.05
C HIS A 10 -18.59 -62.35 2.32
N LEU A 11 -19.46 -62.03 1.38
CA LEU A 11 -19.81 -60.70 0.93
C LEU A 11 -20.04 -59.78 2.15
N LEU A 12 -19.10 -58.89 2.45
CA LEU A 12 -19.34 -57.72 3.29
C LEU A 12 -18.78 -56.48 2.59
N LEU A 13 -19.65 -55.93 1.75
CA LEU A 13 -19.87 -54.51 1.48
C LEU A 13 -18.82 -53.56 2.09
N VAL A 14 -17.81 -53.18 1.31
CA VAL A 14 -16.97 -52.02 1.62
C VAL A 14 -17.79 -50.78 1.24
N PRO A 15 -18.19 -49.89 2.18
CA PRO A 15 -18.78 -48.62 1.78
C PRO A 15 -17.66 -47.79 1.16
N THR A 16 -17.67 -47.70 -0.18
CA THR A 16 -16.88 -46.69 -0.89
C THR A 16 -17.47 -45.33 -0.52
N LEU A 17 -16.93 -44.72 0.53
CA LEU A 17 -17.18 -43.35 0.88
C LEU A 17 -16.66 -42.51 -0.29
N SER A 18 -17.56 -42.11 -1.17
CA SER A 18 -17.27 -41.20 -2.28
C SER A 18 -16.92 -39.84 -1.66
N ILE A 19 -15.62 -39.59 -1.52
CA ILE A 19 -15.11 -38.28 -1.11
C ILE A 19 -15.23 -37.38 -2.34
N ALA A 20 -16.35 -36.67 -2.44
CA ALA A 20 -16.47 -35.57 -3.40
C ALA A 20 -15.43 -34.50 -3.04
N PRO A 21 -14.58 -34.04 -3.98
CA PRO A 21 -13.68 -32.93 -3.70
C PRO A 21 -14.52 -31.67 -3.48
N ILE A 22 -14.53 -31.17 -2.24
CA ILE A 22 -15.06 -29.84 -1.94
C ILE A 22 -14.05 -28.85 -2.54
N SER A 23 -14.28 -28.45 -3.78
CA SER A 23 -13.52 -27.37 -4.42
C SER A 23 -13.80 -26.07 -3.67
N LEU A 24 -12.87 -25.64 -2.81
CA LEU A 24 -12.89 -24.28 -2.26
C LEU A 24 -12.60 -23.30 -3.38
N ALA A 25 -13.66 -22.71 -3.95
CA ALA A 25 -13.53 -21.57 -4.84
C ALA A 25 -13.02 -20.37 -4.03
N HIS A 26 -11.75 -20.02 -4.20
CA HIS A 26 -11.22 -18.74 -3.72
C HIS A 26 -11.83 -17.64 -4.59
N ALA A 27 -12.84 -16.93 -4.05
CA ALA A 27 -13.28 -15.67 -4.61
C ALA A 27 -12.13 -14.67 -4.45
N GLN A 28 -11.30 -14.53 -5.48
CA GLN A 28 -10.31 -13.48 -5.54
C GLN A 28 -11.06 -12.17 -5.77
N SER A 29 -11.28 -11.40 -4.70
CA SER A 29 -11.71 -10.02 -4.79
C SER A 29 -10.65 -9.25 -5.57
N THR A 30 -10.90 -9.01 -6.85
CA THR A 30 -10.20 -7.99 -7.63
C THR A 30 -10.62 -6.65 -7.04
N ALA A 31 -9.82 -6.14 -6.09
CA ALA A 31 -9.94 -4.76 -5.66
C ALA A 31 -9.68 -3.89 -6.89
N ALA A 32 -10.72 -3.24 -7.41
CA ALA A 32 -10.54 -2.16 -8.36
C ALA A 32 -9.69 -1.10 -7.66
N ALA A 33 -8.50 -0.83 -8.19
CA ALA A 33 -7.73 0.33 -7.78
C ALA A 33 -8.57 1.55 -8.17
N ALA A 34 -9.35 2.08 -7.23
CA ALA A 34 -9.92 3.40 -7.37
C ALA A 34 -8.74 4.34 -7.65
N SER A 35 -8.78 5.06 -8.76
CA SER A 35 -7.90 6.19 -8.99
C SER A 35 -8.15 7.17 -7.86
N ALA A 36 -7.32 7.12 -6.83
CA ALA A 36 -7.40 8.04 -5.72
C ALA A 36 -7.01 9.41 -6.25
N GLU A 37 -8.01 10.21 -6.59
CA GLU A 37 -7.79 11.60 -6.94
C GLU A 37 -7.37 12.33 -5.68
N CYS A 38 -6.17 12.91 -5.71
CA CYS A 38 -5.69 13.69 -4.58
C CYS A 38 -6.59 14.91 -4.39
N PRO A 39 -7.10 15.16 -3.17
CA PRO A 39 -7.91 16.34 -2.91
C PRO A 39 -7.14 17.57 -3.36
N SER A 40 -7.81 18.53 -4.00
CA SER A 40 -7.18 19.76 -4.49
C SER A 40 -6.31 20.39 -3.41
N SER A 41 -5.09 20.80 -3.77
CA SER A 41 -4.20 21.45 -2.79
C SER A 41 -4.82 22.78 -2.39
N THR A 42 -4.94 23.02 -1.09
CA THR A 42 -5.32 24.32 -0.54
C THR A 42 -4.12 25.27 -0.44
N ILE A 43 -2.92 24.79 -0.79
CA ILE A 43 -1.69 25.58 -0.73
C ILE A 43 -1.48 26.26 -2.08
N GLU A 44 -1.67 27.58 -2.12
CA GLU A 44 -1.36 28.37 -3.30
C GLU A 44 0.16 28.61 -3.44
N PRO A 45 0.72 28.58 -4.66
CA PRO A 45 2.09 28.99 -4.90
C PRO A 45 2.31 30.46 -4.50
N LEU A 46 3.44 30.75 -3.84
CA LEU A 46 3.82 32.13 -3.48
C LEU A 46 4.15 33.01 -4.69
N HIS A 47 4.46 32.38 -5.82
CA HIS A 47 4.86 33.03 -7.07
C HIS A 47 4.02 32.52 -8.24
N ALA A 48 4.36 32.93 -9.46
CA ALA A 48 3.68 32.43 -10.66
C ALA A 48 3.66 30.89 -10.71
N ARG A 49 2.54 30.33 -11.17
CA ARG A 49 2.40 28.87 -11.34
C ARG A 49 3.45 28.35 -12.34
N PRO A 50 4.09 27.20 -12.07
CA PRO A 50 5.00 26.59 -13.01
C PRO A 50 4.30 26.26 -14.33
N SER A 51 4.98 26.50 -15.45
CA SER A 51 4.57 25.93 -16.73
C SER A 51 4.84 24.43 -16.70
N VAL A 52 3.83 23.64 -17.08
CA VAL A 52 3.91 22.17 -17.14
C VAL A 52 3.71 21.71 -18.57
N ALA A 53 4.38 20.62 -18.95
CA ALA A 53 4.22 20.02 -20.26
C ALA A 53 2.80 19.46 -20.44
N SER A 54 2.35 19.33 -21.69
CA SER A 54 1.03 18.77 -22.00
C SER A 54 0.85 17.37 -21.39
N GLY A 55 -0.30 17.14 -20.76
CA GLY A 55 -0.61 15.87 -20.06
C GLY A 55 -0.06 15.78 -18.64
N TRP A 56 0.70 16.77 -18.16
CA TRP A 56 1.21 16.83 -16.79
C TRP A 56 0.46 17.87 -15.95
N SER A 57 0.41 17.64 -14.65
CA SER A 57 -0.08 18.60 -13.66
C SER A 57 0.94 18.76 -12.53
N ALA A 58 0.96 19.94 -11.92
CA ALA A 58 1.79 20.24 -10.75
C ALA A 58 0.93 20.90 -9.67
N ARG A 59 1.21 20.56 -8.42
CA ARG A 59 0.55 21.11 -7.23
C ARG A 59 1.57 21.32 -6.13
N VAL A 60 1.34 22.32 -5.29
CA VAL A 60 2.14 22.50 -4.07
C VAL A 60 1.69 21.45 -3.06
N VAL A 61 2.64 20.70 -2.50
CA VAL A 61 2.38 19.64 -1.50
C VAL A 61 2.94 19.98 -0.13
N ALA A 62 3.82 20.98 -0.05
CA ALA A 62 4.42 21.48 1.18
C ALA A 62 4.88 22.94 0.95
N SER A 63 4.76 23.80 1.97
CA SER A 63 5.26 25.18 1.99
C SER A 63 5.87 25.56 3.35
N GLY A 64 6.56 26.69 3.46
CA GLY A 64 7.18 27.12 4.73
C GLY A 64 8.43 26.31 5.14
N LEU A 65 8.98 25.51 4.23
CA LEU A 65 10.31 24.92 4.41
C LEU A 65 11.39 26.00 4.27
N THR A 66 12.42 25.93 5.10
CA THR A 66 13.50 26.92 5.18
C THR A 66 14.38 26.89 3.94
N ARG A 67 15.03 25.75 3.68
CA ARG A 67 15.97 25.55 2.56
C ARG A 67 16.00 24.06 2.15
N PRO A 68 14.92 23.54 1.54
CA PRO A 68 14.83 22.13 1.17
C PRO A 68 15.88 21.74 0.12
N ARG A 69 16.52 20.58 0.28
CA ARG A 69 17.60 20.08 -0.60
C ARG A 69 17.30 18.70 -1.17
N ARG A 70 17.52 17.65 -0.38
CA ARG A 70 17.30 16.25 -0.78
C ARG A 70 15.96 15.75 -0.28
N MET A 71 15.37 14.82 -1.02
CA MET A 71 14.09 14.19 -0.70
C MET A 71 14.18 12.67 -0.91
N VAL A 72 13.57 11.90 -0.01
CA VAL A 72 13.46 10.45 -0.12
C VAL A 72 12.20 9.95 0.60
N PHE A 73 11.56 8.92 0.09
CA PHE A 73 10.47 8.24 0.81
C PHE A 73 11.05 7.31 1.87
N ASP A 74 10.50 7.33 3.09
CA ASP A 74 10.80 6.36 4.13
C ASP A 74 10.02 5.04 3.93
N GLY A 75 10.32 4.04 4.76
CA GLY A 75 9.69 2.72 4.70
C GLY A 75 8.19 2.71 5.05
N GLU A 76 7.68 3.79 5.64
CA GLU A 76 6.26 3.97 5.97
C GLU A 76 5.55 4.85 4.93
N GLY A 77 6.22 5.23 3.84
CA GLY A 77 5.68 6.02 2.74
C GLY A 77 5.67 7.53 2.98
N GLY A 78 6.27 8.05 4.06
CA GLY A 78 6.44 9.48 4.29
C GLY A 78 7.57 10.06 3.44
N LEU A 79 7.44 11.32 3.01
CA LEU A 79 8.51 12.01 2.26
C LEU A 79 9.42 12.75 3.24
N LEU A 80 10.64 12.26 3.42
CA LEU A 80 11.68 12.93 4.18
C LEU A 80 12.31 14.02 3.33
N VAL A 81 12.42 15.23 3.89
CA VAL A 81 13.00 16.41 3.24
C VAL A 81 14.13 16.93 4.12
N VAL A 82 15.33 17.02 3.56
CA VAL A 82 16.48 17.64 4.24
C VAL A 82 16.39 19.15 4.10
N GLU A 83 16.33 19.85 5.24
CA GLU A 83 16.34 21.31 5.34
C GLU A 83 17.72 21.80 5.80
N TRP A 84 18.39 22.58 4.94
CA TRP A 84 19.71 23.11 5.27
C TRP A 84 19.66 24.05 6.50
N GLY A 85 20.46 23.72 7.53
CA GLY A 85 20.53 24.50 8.77
C GLY A 85 19.31 24.32 9.68
N VAL A 86 18.56 23.23 9.51
CA VAL A 86 17.38 22.90 10.34
C VAL A 86 17.34 21.41 10.68
N GLY A 87 17.55 20.52 9.71
CA GLY A 87 17.52 19.06 9.93
C GLY A 87 16.66 18.30 8.92
N ILE A 88 15.88 17.33 9.39
CA ILE A 88 15.01 16.49 8.56
C ILE A 88 13.55 16.72 8.93
N ALA A 89 12.78 17.14 7.94
CA ALA A 89 11.33 17.23 7.96
C ALA A 89 10.71 15.98 7.33
N ARG A 90 9.51 15.59 7.77
CA ARG A 90 8.69 14.54 7.17
C ARG A 90 7.36 15.13 6.72
N VAL A 91 7.08 15.02 5.43
CA VAL A 91 5.79 15.34 4.81
C VAL A 91 4.96 14.06 4.76
N ARG A 92 3.71 14.11 5.22
CA ARG A 92 2.83 12.94 5.18
C ARG A 92 2.35 12.66 3.75
N VAL A 93 2.08 11.39 3.51
CA VAL A 93 1.44 10.93 2.28
C VAL A 93 0.12 10.30 2.69
N GLY A 94 -0.98 10.94 2.28
CA GLY A 94 -2.33 10.50 2.59
C GLY A 94 -2.73 9.28 1.78
N GLY A 95 -3.93 8.75 2.08
CA GLY A 95 -4.53 7.66 1.35
C GLY A 95 -4.54 7.92 -0.16
N GLY A 96 -4.21 6.90 -0.95
CA GLY A 96 -4.09 7.03 -2.40
C GLY A 96 -2.74 7.50 -2.93
N GLY A 97 -1.72 7.66 -2.06
CA GLY A 97 -0.38 8.11 -2.48
C GLY A 97 -0.25 9.63 -2.59
N CYS A 98 -1.19 10.36 -2.00
CA CYS A 98 -1.26 11.81 -2.11
C CYS A 98 -0.32 12.51 -1.13
N VAL A 99 0.78 13.05 -1.63
CA VAL A 99 1.73 13.83 -0.81
C VAL A 99 1.10 15.18 -0.44
N GLY A 100 1.12 15.53 0.84
CA GLY A 100 0.57 16.79 1.31
C GLY A 100 0.95 17.09 2.76
N MET A 101 0.93 18.37 3.13
CA MET A 101 0.83 18.75 4.54
C MET A 101 -0.55 18.33 5.04
N GLY A 102 -0.59 17.52 6.09
CA GLY A 102 -1.82 17.34 6.87
C GLY A 102 -2.21 18.67 7.53
N GLU A 103 -3.35 18.70 8.23
CA GLU A 103 -3.79 19.90 8.97
C GLU A 103 -2.72 20.38 9.96
N GLU A 104 -1.92 19.45 10.48
CA GLU A 104 -0.83 19.69 11.42
C GLU A 104 0.53 20.01 10.75
N GLY A 105 0.58 20.18 9.43
CA GLY A 105 1.75 20.69 8.70
C GLY A 105 2.85 19.65 8.44
N VAL A 106 4.11 20.12 8.41
CA VAL A 106 5.31 19.28 8.28
C VAL A 106 5.86 18.93 9.65
N GLU A 107 6.12 17.64 9.85
CA GLU A 107 6.67 17.11 11.09
C GLU A 107 8.19 17.21 11.09
N ARG A 108 8.79 17.67 12.19
CA ARG A 108 10.25 17.63 12.36
C ARG A 108 10.67 16.31 12.99
N VAL A 109 11.47 15.54 12.26
CA VAL A 109 11.93 14.22 12.71
C VAL A 109 13.32 14.31 13.33
N VAL A 110 14.19 15.14 12.79
CA VAL A 110 15.55 15.36 13.31
C VAL A 110 15.88 16.84 13.26
N GLY A 111 16.33 17.41 14.38
CA GLY A 111 16.88 18.77 14.44
C GLY A 111 18.38 18.80 14.15
N ASP A 112 18.91 19.96 13.73
CA ASP A 112 20.35 20.14 13.46
C ASP A 112 21.20 20.41 14.71
N GLY A 113 20.58 20.40 15.90
CA GLY A 113 21.26 20.54 17.18
C GLY A 113 21.71 21.98 17.51
N ARG A 114 21.14 22.99 16.84
CA ARG A 114 21.20 24.39 17.28
C ARG A 114 19.93 24.83 17.99
#